data_AF-F0SRW5-F1
#
_entry.id   AF-F0SRW5-F1
#
_cell.length_a   1.000
_cell.length_b   1.000
_cell.length_c   1.000
_cell.angle_alpha   90.00
_cell.angle_beta   90.00
_cell.angle_gamma   90.00
#
_symmetry.space_group_name_H-M   'P 1'
#
loop_
_entity.id
_entity.type
_entity.pdbx_description
1 polymer ?
#
loop_
_entity_poly.entity_id
_entity_poly.type
_entity_poly.pdbx_seq_one_letter_code
_entity_poly.pdbx_strand_id
1 'polypeptide(L)'
;MTPNDQRTTGREYAETTIIQQAKTPVWRRPTVWLLAAGFSICLIGAGVGPKLSYEDTRRIKREIASLPMEERNQIDRNLQAFMDMTPADRDRYRQLDNDIEARGLMPLIDDYHAWLETLSPFQRQALRETSDPVARMAQVERILSENQELSEQRLAELISKTATSWHLKMLLQHHEKLDFDSIFVLTRDQIDTLIDDVLIPQLNASQQQQMRSYTGDERVARVLRASLSMLNNARDSWPTDRTFTMLEEQGVKLDDSEAVKRADNGTRSFRYETWRRWAFRRLLVRSLLVQEMQEFERQNPVRDNDLVAFFAKLDSSTQATILDSPAEYQAEALRWLYLWETHRDEGLISREDFREHVIPHLVPGGGGRIDRDGRGPGGPGGSDRRGPGDRGPNDGRRPGRPGPPPFGDGPPPNGAPPEGPPPERPRDF
;
A
#
# COMPACT_ATOMS: atom_id res chain seq x y z
N MET A 1 36.89 46.87 59.53
CA MET A 1 35.53 47.41 59.30
C MET A 1 34.67 46.29 58.74
N THR A 2 33.45 46.28 59.21
CA THR A 2 32.50 45.19 59.39
C THR A 2 31.93 44.54 58.12
N PRO A 3 31.42 43.30 58.24
CA PRO A 3 30.78 42.49 57.21
C PRO A 3 29.26 42.74 57.15
N ASN A 4 28.59 42.33 56.06
CA ASN A 4 27.13 42.31 55.95
C ASN A 4 26.74 41.43 54.74
N ASP A 5 25.70 40.60 54.73
CA ASP A 5 24.89 40.02 55.78
C ASP A 5 24.16 38.81 55.16
N GLN A 6 23.75 37.89 56.01
CA GLN A 6 22.97 36.70 55.67
C GLN A 6 21.52 37.02 55.30
N ARG A 7 20.88 36.10 54.56
CA ARG A 7 19.46 35.65 54.72
C ARG A 7 19.18 34.57 53.65
N THR A 8 19.26 33.27 53.93
CA THR A 8 18.22 32.41 54.54
C THR A 8 16.78 32.80 54.22
N THR A 9 16.16 32.05 53.33
CA THR A 9 14.76 31.60 53.45
C THR A 9 14.64 30.19 52.90
N GLY A 10 14.37 29.24 53.80
CA GLY A 10 13.87 27.92 53.46
C GLY A 10 12.41 27.99 53.02
N ARG A 11 12.00 26.98 52.24
CA ARG A 11 10.62 26.52 52.17
C ARG A 11 10.64 25.01 51.88
N GLU A 12 10.56 24.24 52.96
CA GLU A 12 9.81 22.98 52.98
C GLU A 12 8.31 23.31 52.89
N TYR A 13 7.62 22.67 51.94
CA TYR A 13 6.23 22.17 51.98
C TYR A 13 6.17 21.20 50.77
N ALA A 14 6.17 19.88 50.94
CA ALA A 14 5.06 19.02 51.36
C ALA A 14 3.95 18.92 50.29
N GLU A 15 3.62 17.64 49.97
CA GLU A 15 2.41 17.17 49.27
C GLU A 15 2.40 17.40 47.73
N THR A 16 2.00 16.48 46.85
CA THR A 16 1.09 15.34 46.99
C THR A 16 1.31 14.37 45.81
N THR A 17 1.23 13.08 46.10
CA THR A 17 0.96 11.96 45.20
C THR A 17 -0.15 12.27 44.18
N ILE A 18 0.10 12.05 42.88
CA ILE A 18 -0.92 11.52 41.95
C ILE A 18 -0.27 10.48 41.03
N ILE A 19 -0.65 9.23 41.29
CA ILE A 19 -0.63 8.12 40.33
C ILE A 19 -1.78 8.36 39.34
N GLN A 20 -1.49 8.41 38.03
CA GLN A 20 -2.40 7.94 36.97
C GLN A 20 -1.51 7.33 35.87
N GLN A 21 -1.31 6.02 35.84
CA GLN A 21 -2.18 5.07 35.12
C GLN A 21 -2.55 5.56 33.72
N ALA A 22 -1.62 5.45 32.76
CA ALA A 22 -2.00 5.24 31.38
C ALA A 22 -2.53 3.81 31.25
N LYS A 23 -3.83 3.64 31.50
CA LYS A 23 -4.59 2.45 31.13
C LYS A 23 -4.57 2.35 29.61
N THR A 24 -3.92 1.33 29.08
CA THR A 24 -4.15 0.88 27.71
C THR A 24 -5.62 0.42 27.59
N PRO A 25 -6.34 0.79 26.52
CA PRO A 25 -7.72 0.38 26.34
C PRO A 25 -7.79 -1.11 26.04
N VAL A 26 -8.49 -1.81 26.95
CA VAL A 26 -8.89 -3.20 26.84
C VAL A 26 -9.95 -3.33 25.76
N TRP A 27 -9.58 -3.82 24.58
CA TRP A 27 -10.56 -4.47 23.71
C TRP A 27 -10.80 -5.88 24.22
N ARG A 28 -11.94 -6.03 24.90
CA ARG A 28 -12.50 -7.31 25.31
C ARG A 28 -12.97 -8.08 24.08
N ARG A 29 -12.24 -9.13 23.71
CA ARG A 29 -12.81 -10.42 23.34
C ARG A 29 -11.97 -11.52 24.00
N PRO A 30 -12.55 -12.37 24.87
CA PRO A 30 -11.82 -13.44 25.55
C PRO A 30 -11.67 -14.64 24.59
N THR A 31 -10.84 -15.63 24.98
CA THR A 31 -10.49 -16.87 24.24
C THR A 31 -9.75 -16.59 22.93
N VAL A 32 -8.40 -16.62 22.85
CA VAL A 32 -7.54 -17.82 22.88
C VAL A 32 -6.09 -17.42 23.27
N TRP A 33 -5.82 -17.12 24.54
CA TRP A 33 -4.49 -16.66 25.02
C TRP A 33 -3.56 -17.78 25.52
N LEU A 34 -3.85 -19.06 25.23
CA LEU A 34 -3.32 -20.17 26.06
C LEU A 34 -2.29 -21.10 25.43
N LEU A 35 -1.80 -20.82 24.23
CA LEU A 35 -0.69 -21.60 23.67
C LEU A 35 0.69 -20.97 23.92
N ALA A 36 0.78 -19.65 24.12
CA ALA A 36 2.04 -18.96 24.41
C ALA A 36 2.34 -18.89 25.93
N ALA A 37 1.34 -18.51 26.75
CA ALA A 37 1.48 -18.50 28.21
C ALA A 37 1.51 -19.90 28.86
N GLY A 38 1.12 -20.93 28.10
CA GLY A 38 1.06 -22.32 28.59
C GLY A 38 2.43 -22.98 28.77
N PHE A 39 3.50 -22.45 28.16
CA PHE A 39 4.85 -23.03 28.29
C PHE A 39 5.66 -22.42 29.45
N SER A 40 5.46 -21.15 29.80
CA SER A 40 6.19 -20.50 30.92
C SER A 40 5.60 -20.80 32.32
N ILE A 41 4.37 -21.29 32.44
CA ILE A 41 3.69 -21.36 33.76
C ILE A 41 3.74 -22.75 34.44
N CYS A 42 4.32 -23.78 33.81
CA CYS A 42 4.32 -25.15 34.35
C CYS A 42 5.66 -25.60 34.96
N LEU A 43 6.25 -24.80 35.86
CA LEU A 43 7.54 -25.11 36.50
C LEU A 43 7.47 -25.17 38.04
N ILE A 44 6.75 -26.16 38.56
CA ILE A 44 6.83 -26.55 39.98
C ILE A 44 7.32 -28.00 40.06
N GLY A 45 8.63 -28.18 40.25
CA GLY A 45 9.22 -29.52 40.41
C GLY A 45 10.75 -29.53 40.50
N ALA A 46 11.26 -29.41 41.73
CA ALA A 46 12.59 -29.74 42.25
C ALA A 46 13.84 -29.16 41.53
N GLY A 47 14.41 -28.12 42.15
CA GLY A 47 15.81 -27.72 42.03
C GLY A 47 16.07 -26.61 41.00
N VAL A 48 16.34 -25.39 41.48
CA VAL A 48 16.94 -24.27 40.74
C VAL A 48 15.99 -23.43 39.83
N GLY A 49 14.74 -23.22 40.23
CA GLY A 49 13.90 -22.12 39.71
C GLY A 49 13.67 -21.03 40.77
N PRO A 50 13.41 -19.76 40.39
CA PRO A 50 12.98 -18.74 41.34
C PRO A 50 11.73 -19.25 42.08
N LYS A 51 11.75 -19.20 43.41
CA LYS A 51 10.60 -19.61 44.22
C LYS A 51 9.46 -18.63 43.95
N LEU A 52 8.48 -19.04 43.15
CA LEU A 52 7.20 -18.35 43.02
C LEU A 52 6.65 -18.06 44.43
N SER A 53 6.16 -16.83 44.66
CA SER A 53 5.53 -16.51 45.93
C SER A 53 4.29 -17.38 46.13
N TYR A 54 3.92 -17.60 47.39
CA TYR A 54 2.65 -18.25 47.72
C TYR A 54 1.46 -17.50 47.08
N GLU A 55 1.55 -16.18 46.99
CA GLU A 55 0.53 -15.36 46.33
C GLU A 55 0.44 -15.61 44.83
N ASP A 56 1.58 -15.70 44.13
CA ASP A 56 1.64 -16.00 42.69
C ASP A 56 1.07 -17.37 42.39
N THR A 57 1.46 -18.37 43.19
CA THR A 57 0.93 -19.73 43.05
C THR A 57 -0.60 -19.75 43.22
N ARG A 58 -1.13 -18.98 44.19
CA ARG A 58 -2.57 -18.90 44.43
C ARG A 58 -3.30 -18.08 43.36
N ARG A 59 -2.63 -17.12 42.73
CA ARG A 59 -3.14 -16.35 41.59
C ARG A 59 -3.24 -17.26 40.36
N ILE A 60 -2.15 -17.93 39.99
CA ILE A 60 -2.08 -18.87 38.87
C ILE A 60 -3.14 -19.96 39.01
N LYS A 61 -3.29 -20.57 40.19
CA LYS A 61 -4.33 -21.58 40.43
C LYS A 61 -5.74 -21.05 40.22
N ARG A 62 -6.02 -19.81 40.63
CA ARG A 62 -7.33 -19.17 40.42
C ARG A 62 -7.57 -18.87 38.94
N GLU A 63 -6.53 -18.44 38.24
CA GLU A 63 -6.56 -18.16 36.81
C GLU A 63 -6.83 -19.44 36.02
N ILE A 64 -6.06 -20.51 36.26
CA ILE A 64 -6.28 -21.84 35.65
C ILE A 64 -7.69 -22.36 35.97
N ALA A 65 -8.15 -22.22 37.22
CA ALA A 65 -9.50 -22.67 37.60
C ALA A 65 -10.63 -21.90 36.90
N SER A 66 -10.37 -20.66 36.46
CA SER A 66 -11.33 -19.84 35.72
C SER A 66 -11.39 -20.16 34.23
N LEU A 67 -10.46 -20.97 33.70
CA LEU A 67 -10.42 -21.34 32.29
C LEU A 67 -11.50 -22.39 31.94
N PRO A 68 -12.03 -22.37 30.70
CA PRO A 68 -12.77 -23.47 30.09
C PRO A 68 -12.14 -24.85 30.36
N MET A 69 -12.99 -25.88 30.43
CA MET A 69 -12.52 -27.25 30.71
C MET A 69 -11.50 -27.75 29.66
N GLU A 70 -11.70 -27.41 28.40
CA GLU A 70 -10.81 -27.80 27.30
C GLU A 70 -9.41 -27.21 27.46
N GLU A 71 -9.32 -25.94 27.85
CA GLU A 71 -8.07 -25.24 28.09
C GLU A 71 -7.34 -25.81 29.32
N ARG A 72 -8.06 -26.09 30.41
CA ARG A 72 -7.49 -26.78 31.57
C ARG A 72 -6.91 -28.15 31.20
N ASN A 73 -7.66 -28.95 30.44
CA ASN A 73 -7.18 -30.25 29.96
C ASN A 73 -5.93 -30.10 29.08
N GLN A 74 -5.84 -29.04 28.29
CA GLN A 74 -4.64 -28.77 27.49
C GLN A 74 -3.43 -28.41 28.37
N ILE A 75 -3.62 -27.57 29.39
CA ILE A 75 -2.57 -27.23 30.37
C ILE A 75 -2.09 -28.49 31.09
N ASP A 76 -3.01 -29.36 31.53
CA ASP A 76 -2.66 -30.61 32.20
C ASP A 76 -1.87 -31.55 31.29
N ARG A 77 -2.25 -31.67 30.01
CA ARG A 77 -1.48 -32.43 29.02
C ARG A 77 -0.09 -31.86 28.78
N ASN A 78 0.02 -30.53 28.68
CA ASN A 78 1.31 -29.86 28.49
C ASN A 78 2.22 -30.06 29.70
N LEU A 79 1.67 -29.94 30.92
CA LEU A 79 2.38 -30.19 32.17
C LEU A 79 2.87 -31.64 32.24
N GLN A 80 2.00 -32.61 31.92
CA GLN A 80 2.38 -34.03 31.90
C GLN A 80 3.49 -34.27 30.88
N ALA A 81 3.34 -33.78 29.65
CA ALA A 81 4.37 -33.90 28.62
C ALA A 81 5.70 -33.28 29.07
N PHE A 82 5.67 -32.13 29.74
CA PHE A 82 6.86 -31.50 30.31
C PHE A 82 7.49 -32.34 31.43
N MET A 83 6.67 -32.92 32.31
CA MET A 83 7.15 -33.79 33.40
C MET A 83 7.78 -35.09 32.89
N ASP A 84 7.30 -35.60 31.76
CA ASP A 84 7.79 -36.82 31.11
C ASP A 84 9.09 -36.56 30.31
N MET A 85 9.49 -35.30 30.08
CA MET A 85 10.77 -34.96 29.45
C MET A 85 11.97 -35.32 30.33
N THR A 86 13.14 -35.50 29.70
CA THR A 86 14.38 -35.75 30.45
C THR A 86 14.75 -34.53 31.30
N PRO A 87 15.48 -34.70 32.43
CA PRO A 87 15.95 -33.57 33.23
C PRO A 87 16.75 -32.53 32.40
N ALA A 88 17.58 -33.00 31.46
CA ALA A 88 18.36 -32.14 30.59
C ALA A 88 17.49 -31.27 29.66
N ASP A 89 16.43 -31.86 29.08
CA ASP A 89 15.50 -31.11 28.24
C ASP A 89 14.73 -30.06 29.05
N ARG A 90 14.27 -30.42 30.26
CA ARG A 90 13.60 -29.48 31.16
C ARG A 90 14.51 -28.32 31.54
N ASP A 91 15.78 -28.58 31.82
CA ASP A 91 16.76 -27.52 32.12
C ASP A 91 17.02 -26.62 30.92
N ARG A 92 17.07 -27.19 29.71
CA ARG A 92 17.16 -26.41 28.48
C ARG A 92 15.96 -25.47 28.30
N TYR A 93 14.74 -25.94 28.56
CA TYR A 93 13.55 -25.08 28.49
C TYR A 93 13.58 -23.96 29.53
N ARG A 94 14.03 -24.24 30.75
CA ARG A 94 14.21 -23.20 31.80
C ARG A 94 15.22 -22.14 31.37
N GLN A 95 16.32 -22.54 30.75
CA GLN A 95 17.33 -21.60 30.24
C GLN A 95 16.73 -20.71 29.14
N LEU A 96 15.95 -21.29 28.23
CA LEU A 96 15.28 -20.54 27.17
C LEU A 96 14.29 -19.51 27.72
N ASP A 97 13.50 -19.89 28.72
CA ASP A 97 12.53 -19.01 29.38
C ASP A 97 13.23 -17.83 30.08
N ASN A 98 14.28 -18.11 30.84
CA ASN A 98 15.12 -17.08 31.45
C ASN A 98 15.75 -16.14 30.41
N ASP A 99 16.19 -16.67 29.26
CA ASP A 99 16.77 -15.87 28.18
C ASP A 99 15.72 -14.95 27.52
N ILE A 100 14.49 -15.44 27.34
CA ILE A 100 13.36 -14.66 26.82
C ILE A 100 13.03 -13.51 27.77
N GLU A 101 12.91 -13.79 29.07
CA GLU A 101 12.64 -12.77 30.09
C GLU A 101 13.78 -11.76 30.19
N ALA A 102 15.02 -12.22 30.31
CA ALA A 102 16.19 -11.37 30.48
C ALA A 102 16.42 -10.42 29.29
N ARG A 103 16.03 -10.85 28.08
CA ARG A 103 16.13 -10.03 26.85
C ARG A 103 14.86 -9.25 26.54
N GLY A 104 13.80 -9.39 27.34
CA GLY A 104 12.52 -8.71 27.11
C GLY A 104 11.85 -9.11 25.80
N LEU A 105 11.96 -10.38 25.39
CA LEU A 105 11.46 -10.87 24.10
C LEU A 105 9.97 -11.24 24.11
N MET A 106 9.31 -11.17 25.27
CA MET A 106 7.89 -11.54 25.38
C MET A 106 6.96 -10.76 24.43
N PRO A 107 7.09 -9.42 24.26
CA PRO A 107 6.26 -8.69 23.30
C PRO A 107 6.46 -9.18 21.85
N LEU A 108 7.69 -9.51 21.47
CA LEU A 108 7.98 -10.02 20.12
C LEU A 108 7.34 -11.40 19.89
N ILE A 109 7.31 -12.24 20.92
CA ILE A 109 6.63 -13.55 20.88
C ILE A 109 5.12 -13.36 20.75
N ASP A 110 4.54 -12.43 21.49
CA ASP A 110 3.12 -12.09 21.39
C ASP A 110 2.76 -11.58 19.99
N ASP A 111 3.57 -10.68 19.43
CA ASP A 111 3.41 -10.18 18.06
C ASP A 111 3.51 -11.31 17.02
N TYR A 112 4.47 -12.21 17.19
CA TYR A 112 4.62 -13.38 16.31
C TYR A 112 3.41 -14.31 16.39
N HIS A 113 2.85 -14.55 17.58
CA HIS A 113 1.65 -15.35 17.75
C HIS A 113 0.42 -14.70 17.12
N ALA A 114 0.22 -13.41 17.34
CA ALA A 114 -0.84 -12.64 16.70
C ALA A 114 -0.71 -12.70 15.17
N TRP A 115 0.51 -12.56 14.64
CA TRP A 115 0.78 -12.71 13.21
C TRP A 115 0.46 -14.12 12.70
N LEU A 116 0.84 -15.17 13.42
CA LEU A 116 0.52 -16.55 13.03
C LEU A 116 -1.00 -16.78 12.88
N GLU A 117 -1.83 -16.10 13.68
CA GLU A 117 -3.29 -16.20 13.59
C GLU A 117 -3.85 -15.62 12.28
N THR A 118 -3.15 -14.69 11.66
CA THR A 118 -3.51 -14.13 10.34
C THR A 118 -3.23 -15.10 9.19
N LEU A 119 -2.44 -16.14 9.42
CA LEU A 119 -2.01 -17.07 8.38
C LEU A 119 -3.04 -18.17 8.11
N SER A 120 -3.09 -18.60 6.85
CA SER A 120 -3.88 -19.77 6.47
C SER A 120 -3.44 -21.03 7.23
N PRO A 121 -4.34 -22.01 7.42
CA PRO A 121 -3.97 -23.28 8.06
C PRO A 121 -2.77 -23.97 7.42
N PHE A 122 -2.64 -23.89 6.08
CA PHE A 122 -1.52 -24.47 5.33
C PHE A 122 -0.20 -23.75 5.60
N GLN A 123 -0.18 -22.41 5.63
CA GLN A 123 1.03 -21.63 5.95
C GLN A 123 1.50 -21.88 7.38
N ARG A 124 0.56 -21.92 8.35
CA ARG A 124 0.90 -22.27 9.75
C ARG A 124 1.49 -23.67 9.84
N GLN A 125 0.94 -24.64 9.12
CA GLN A 125 1.45 -26.00 9.12
C GLN A 125 2.86 -26.08 8.51
N ALA A 126 3.09 -25.40 7.38
CA ALA A 126 4.40 -25.34 6.74
C ALA A 126 5.49 -24.76 7.68
N LEU A 127 5.16 -23.67 8.41
CA LEU A 127 6.06 -23.08 9.40
C LEU A 127 6.34 -24.04 10.57
N ARG A 128 5.32 -24.80 11.02
CA ARG A 128 5.48 -25.81 12.09
C ARG A 128 6.37 -26.97 11.68
N GLU A 129 6.22 -27.46 10.44
CA GLU A 129 6.98 -28.59 9.91
C GLU A 129 8.44 -28.23 9.59
N THR A 130 8.73 -26.95 9.35
CA THR A 130 10.09 -26.48 9.05
C THR A 130 10.91 -26.36 10.33
N SER A 131 11.71 -27.39 10.65
CA SER A 131 12.50 -27.46 11.89
C SER A 131 13.80 -26.63 11.87
N ASP A 132 14.35 -26.38 10.68
CA ASP A 132 15.54 -25.55 10.51
C ASP A 132 15.20 -24.06 10.71
N PRO A 133 15.86 -23.35 11.65
CA PRO A 133 15.58 -21.93 11.91
C PRO A 133 15.80 -21.03 10.69
N VAL A 134 16.83 -21.28 9.89
CA VAL A 134 17.17 -20.44 8.73
C VAL A 134 16.11 -20.61 7.64
N ALA A 135 15.74 -21.85 7.31
CA ALA A 135 14.64 -22.11 6.39
C ALA A 135 13.30 -21.55 6.89
N ARG A 136 13.02 -21.62 8.21
CA ARG A 136 11.80 -21.06 8.78
C ARG A 136 11.78 -19.53 8.64
N MET A 137 12.89 -18.85 8.89
CA MET A 137 13.00 -17.40 8.67
C MET A 137 12.74 -17.03 7.20
N ALA A 138 13.35 -17.74 6.25
CA ALA A 138 13.11 -17.49 4.83
C ALA A 138 11.63 -17.69 4.44
N GLN A 139 10.93 -18.64 5.07
CA GLN A 139 9.49 -18.79 4.88
C GLN A 139 8.68 -17.63 5.49
N VAL A 140 9.06 -17.16 6.69
CA VAL A 140 8.42 -16.00 7.31
C VAL A 140 8.59 -14.77 6.42
N GLU A 141 9.81 -14.49 5.97
CA GLU A 141 10.13 -13.39 5.06
C GLU A 141 9.30 -13.46 3.77
N ARG A 142 9.21 -14.66 3.16
CA ARG A 142 8.38 -14.87 1.98
C ARG A 142 6.89 -14.62 2.24
N ILE A 143 6.34 -15.11 3.36
CA ILE A 143 4.94 -14.89 3.69
C ILE A 143 4.67 -13.40 3.95
N LEU A 144 5.59 -12.71 4.63
CA LEU A 144 5.50 -11.27 4.85
C LEU A 144 5.54 -10.50 3.53
N SER A 145 6.45 -10.85 2.61
CA SER A 145 6.51 -10.21 1.29
C SER A 145 5.25 -10.47 0.48
N GLU A 146 4.74 -11.71 0.45
CA GLU A 146 3.49 -12.08 -0.23
C GLU A 146 2.28 -11.30 0.33
N ASN A 147 2.18 -11.18 1.67
CA ASN A 147 1.09 -10.45 2.33
C ASN A 147 1.19 -8.94 2.05
N GLN A 148 2.40 -8.38 2.08
CA GLN A 148 2.64 -6.97 1.79
C GLN A 148 2.33 -6.65 0.33
N GLU A 149 2.77 -7.50 -0.60
CA GLU A 149 2.40 -7.36 -2.01
C GLU A 149 0.87 -7.32 -2.12
N LEU A 150 0.16 -8.34 -1.61
CA LEU A 150 -1.31 -8.42 -1.65
C LEU A 150 -2.03 -7.22 -1.03
N SER A 151 -1.54 -6.68 0.09
CA SER A 151 -2.13 -5.48 0.70
C SER A 151 -1.91 -4.26 -0.18
N GLU A 152 -0.70 -4.04 -0.67
CA GLU A 152 -0.37 -2.97 -1.61
C GLU A 152 -1.18 -3.11 -2.90
N GLN A 153 -1.45 -4.34 -3.37
CA GLN A 153 -2.24 -4.63 -4.56
C GLN A 153 -3.66 -4.09 -4.46
N ARG A 154 -4.38 -4.58 -3.44
CA ARG A 154 -5.79 -4.28 -3.19
C ARG A 154 -5.99 -2.85 -2.72
N LEU A 155 -5.01 -2.29 -2.02
CA LEU A 155 -5.05 -0.92 -1.56
C LEU A 155 -5.06 0.08 -2.71
N ALA A 156 -4.21 -0.06 -3.73
CA ALA A 156 -4.30 0.90 -4.83
C ALA A 156 -5.54 0.70 -5.71
N GLU A 157 -6.12 -0.51 -5.74
CA GLU A 157 -7.44 -0.71 -6.33
C GLU A 157 -8.49 0.12 -5.57
N LEU A 158 -8.47 0.06 -4.24
CA LEU A 158 -9.36 0.85 -3.39
C LEU A 158 -9.14 2.36 -3.57
N ILE A 159 -7.89 2.83 -3.54
CA ILE A 159 -7.57 4.24 -3.78
C ILE A 159 -8.04 4.66 -5.18
N SER A 160 -7.92 3.81 -6.20
CA SER A 160 -8.43 4.13 -7.55
C SER A 160 -9.95 4.31 -7.59
N LYS A 161 -10.69 3.56 -6.74
CA LYS A 161 -12.15 3.64 -6.66
C LYS A 161 -12.61 4.86 -5.86
N THR A 162 -11.89 5.21 -4.80
CA THR A 162 -12.24 6.30 -3.87
C THR A 162 -11.64 7.64 -4.26
N ALA A 163 -10.57 7.67 -5.07
CA ALA A 163 -9.95 8.92 -5.50
C ALA A 163 -10.93 9.76 -6.34
N THR A 164 -11.29 10.91 -5.79
CA THR A 164 -12.10 11.93 -6.47
C THR A 164 -11.28 12.70 -7.52
N SER A 165 -9.96 12.77 -7.34
CA SER A 165 -9.05 13.40 -8.29
C SER A 165 -8.93 12.56 -9.56
N TRP A 166 -9.37 13.10 -10.70
CA TRP A 166 -9.21 12.49 -12.02
C TRP A 166 -7.76 12.04 -12.30
N HIS A 167 -6.76 12.76 -11.80
CA HIS A 167 -5.35 12.43 -12.01
C HIS A 167 -4.95 11.17 -11.24
N LEU A 168 -5.31 11.06 -9.96
CA LEU A 168 -5.08 9.84 -9.18
C LEU A 168 -5.88 8.67 -9.74
N LYS A 169 -7.11 8.93 -10.16
CA LYS A 169 -7.95 7.93 -10.82
C LYS A 169 -7.29 7.42 -12.10
N MET A 170 -6.78 8.28 -12.97
CA MET A 170 -6.05 7.88 -14.18
C MET A 170 -4.73 7.15 -13.89
N LEU A 171 -4.04 7.54 -12.82
CA LEU A 171 -2.78 6.94 -12.38
C LEU A 171 -2.98 5.53 -11.82
N LEU A 172 -4.07 5.32 -11.08
CA LEU A 172 -4.33 4.10 -10.31
C LEU A 172 -5.40 3.19 -10.94
N GLN A 173 -6.22 3.68 -11.87
CA GLN A 173 -7.26 2.87 -12.50
C GLN A 173 -6.65 1.70 -13.27
N HIS A 174 -7.05 0.50 -12.88
CA HIS A 174 -7.15 -0.64 -13.76
C HIS A 174 -8.00 -0.22 -14.97
N HIS A 175 -7.39 -0.24 -16.16
CA HIS A 175 -8.22 -0.33 -17.35
C HIS A 175 -8.80 -1.74 -17.32
N GLU A 176 -10.13 -1.90 -17.20
CA GLU A 176 -10.86 -3.19 -17.17
C GLU A 176 -10.53 -4.17 -18.33
N LYS A 177 -9.74 -3.74 -19.32
CA LYS A 177 -9.31 -4.55 -20.48
C LYS A 177 -7.85 -4.98 -20.44
N LEU A 178 -7.08 -4.47 -19.49
CA LEU A 178 -5.68 -4.82 -19.28
C LEU A 178 -5.64 -5.48 -17.91
N ASP A 179 -5.67 -6.80 -17.96
CA ASP A 179 -5.69 -7.72 -16.82
C ASP A 179 -4.31 -7.67 -16.15
N PHE A 180 -4.05 -6.58 -15.43
CA PHE A 180 -2.83 -6.41 -14.68
C PHE A 180 -2.93 -7.22 -13.39
N ASP A 181 -2.79 -8.55 -13.49
CA ASP A 181 -2.59 -9.41 -12.32
C ASP A 181 -1.27 -9.06 -11.60
N SER A 182 -0.33 -8.47 -12.33
CA SER A 182 0.97 -8.05 -11.83
C SER A 182 0.91 -6.65 -11.22
N ILE A 183 0.42 -6.59 -9.99
CA ILE A 183 0.32 -5.36 -9.24
C ILE A 183 1.60 -5.15 -8.42
N PHE A 184 2.70 -4.93 -9.13
CA PHE A 184 3.98 -4.67 -8.49
C PHE A 184 4.06 -3.22 -7.99
N VAL A 185 4.83 -3.02 -6.92
CA VAL A 185 5.32 -1.74 -6.42
C VAL A 185 6.83 -1.89 -6.35
N LEU A 186 7.57 -0.90 -6.82
CA LEU A 186 9.02 -0.88 -6.70
C LEU A 186 9.37 -0.59 -5.24
N THR A 187 10.20 -1.45 -4.64
CA THR A 187 10.75 -1.20 -3.31
C THR A 187 11.63 0.04 -3.32
N ARG A 188 11.96 0.58 -2.13
CA ARG A 188 12.83 1.76 -2.05
C ARG A 188 14.18 1.51 -2.69
N ASP A 189 14.78 0.36 -2.43
CA ASP A 189 16.06 -0.05 -3.02
C ASP A 189 15.99 -0.16 -4.55
N GLN A 190 14.88 -0.65 -5.10
CA GLN A 190 14.67 -0.71 -6.55
C GLN A 190 14.54 0.68 -7.18
N ILE A 191 13.85 1.63 -6.51
CA ILE A 191 13.78 3.03 -6.97
C ILE A 191 15.14 3.72 -6.87
N ASP A 192 15.88 3.52 -5.79
CA ASP A 192 17.21 4.09 -5.63
C ASP A 192 18.18 3.50 -6.66
N THR A 193 18.11 2.20 -6.95
CA THR A 193 18.87 1.56 -8.04
C THR A 193 18.50 2.16 -9.40
N LEU A 194 17.21 2.31 -9.70
CA LEU A 194 16.74 2.96 -10.92
C LEU A 194 17.32 4.37 -11.06
N ILE A 195 17.33 5.14 -9.97
CA ILE A 195 17.87 6.49 -9.95
C ILE A 195 19.38 6.47 -10.20
N ASP A 196 20.12 5.66 -9.46
CA ASP A 196 21.58 5.66 -9.46
C ASP A 196 22.20 5.02 -10.70
N ASP A 197 21.63 3.91 -11.16
CA ASP A 197 22.25 3.08 -12.20
C ASP A 197 21.66 3.34 -13.59
N VAL A 198 20.47 3.95 -13.65
CA VAL A 198 19.77 4.17 -14.92
C VAL A 198 19.56 5.65 -15.21
N LEU A 199 19.02 6.44 -14.28
CA LEU A 199 18.64 7.82 -14.56
C LEU A 199 19.80 8.81 -14.43
N ILE A 200 20.54 8.79 -13.33
CA ILE A 200 21.69 9.68 -13.10
C ILE A 200 22.75 9.58 -14.22
N PRO A 201 23.13 8.37 -14.71
CA PRO A 201 24.12 8.25 -15.78
C PRO A 201 23.72 8.89 -17.11
N GLN A 202 22.42 9.18 -17.32
CA GLN A 202 21.92 9.86 -18.52
C GLN A 202 22.12 11.39 -18.46
N LEU A 203 22.41 11.93 -17.27
CA LEU A 203 22.61 13.35 -17.04
C LEU A 203 24.06 13.76 -17.35
N ASN A 204 24.31 15.05 -17.60
CA ASN A 204 25.67 15.55 -17.75
C ASN A 204 26.42 15.60 -16.40
N ALA A 205 27.75 15.71 -16.43
CA ALA A 205 28.58 15.58 -15.22
C ALA A 205 28.24 16.59 -14.10
N SER A 206 27.90 17.83 -14.44
CA SER A 206 27.52 18.83 -13.44
C SER A 206 26.16 18.52 -12.81
N GLN A 207 25.19 18.08 -13.61
CA GLN A 207 23.89 17.61 -13.12
C GLN A 207 24.04 16.36 -12.24
N GLN A 208 24.88 15.40 -12.62
CA GLN A 208 25.13 14.21 -11.81
C GLN A 208 25.65 14.58 -10.41
N GLN A 209 26.62 15.49 -10.34
CA GLN A 209 27.16 15.96 -9.07
C GLN A 209 26.09 16.68 -8.23
N GLN A 210 25.25 17.50 -8.87
CA GLN A 210 24.15 18.19 -8.20
C GLN A 210 23.10 17.18 -7.69
N MET A 211 22.72 16.18 -8.48
CA MET A 211 21.72 15.18 -8.10
C MET A 211 22.17 14.31 -6.92
N ARG A 212 23.48 14.06 -6.80
CA ARG A 212 24.06 13.32 -5.67
C ARG A 212 24.06 14.09 -4.35
N SER A 213 23.86 15.42 -4.37
CA SER A 213 23.73 16.22 -3.14
C SER A 213 22.33 16.22 -2.53
N TYR A 214 21.31 15.74 -3.28
CA TYR A 214 19.95 15.63 -2.77
C TYR A 214 19.69 14.24 -2.20
N THR A 215 18.80 14.16 -1.22
CA THR A 215 18.36 12.92 -0.56
C THR A 215 16.83 12.82 -0.56
N GLY A 216 16.31 11.62 -0.27
CA GLY A 216 14.86 11.41 -0.12
C GLY A 216 14.06 11.73 -1.38
N ASP A 217 12.86 12.25 -1.21
CA ASP A 217 11.91 12.45 -2.33
C ASP A 217 12.29 13.64 -3.23
N GLU A 218 12.97 14.64 -2.68
CA GLU A 218 13.49 15.76 -3.48
C GLU A 218 14.49 15.27 -4.54
N ARG A 219 15.34 14.32 -4.18
CA ARG A 219 16.26 13.66 -5.11
C ARG A 219 15.49 12.99 -6.25
N VAL A 220 14.47 12.20 -5.90
CA VAL A 220 13.64 11.46 -6.86
C VAL A 220 12.97 12.41 -7.86
N ALA A 221 12.31 13.47 -7.36
CA ALA A 221 11.68 14.48 -8.21
C ALA A 221 12.67 15.14 -9.18
N ARG A 222 13.81 15.61 -8.66
CA ARG A 222 14.78 16.35 -9.45
C ARG A 222 15.45 15.46 -10.50
N VAL A 223 15.80 14.22 -10.15
CA VAL A 223 16.39 13.26 -11.10
C VAL A 223 15.40 12.90 -12.20
N LEU A 224 14.15 12.58 -11.85
CA LEU A 224 13.12 12.26 -12.84
C LEU A 224 12.86 13.44 -13.77
N ARG A 225 12.72 14.66 -13.22
CA ARG A 225 12.54 15.87 -14.01
C ARG A 225 13.71 16.10 -14.97
N ALA A 226 14.95 16.05 -14.47
CA ALA A 226 16.14 16.25 -15.28
C ALA A 226 16.20 15.21 -16.42
N SER A 227 16.01 13.94 -16.07
CA SER A 227 16.10 12.83 -17.03
C SER A 227 15.01 12.91 -18.12
N LEU A 228 13.78 13.23 -17.74
CA LEU A 228 12.67 13.37 -18.69
C LEU A 228 12.83 14.60 -19.58
N SER A 229 13.34 15.72 -19.04
CA SER A 229 13.54 16.96 -19.81
C SER A 229 14.62 16.85 -20.89
N MET A 230 15.58 15.93 -20.74
CA MET A 230 16.63 15.68 -21.73
C MET A 230 16.14 14.91 -22.95
N LEU A 231 14.96 14.32 -22.89
CA LEU A 231 14.41 13.52 -23.98
C LEU A 231 13.53 14.39 -24.88
N ASN A 232 13.96 14.56 -26.13
CA ASN A 232 13.20 15.26 -27.18
C ASN A 232 11.75 14.75 -27.31
N ASN A 233 11.51 13.48 -26.96
CA ASN A 233 10.18 12.91 -26.86
C ASN A 233 10.13 11.88 -25.72
N ALA A 234 10.24 12.36 -24.47
CA ALA A 234 10.16 11.52 -23.26
C ALA A 234 8.95 10.57 -23.28
N ARG A 235 7.82 11.04 -23.84
CA ARG A 235 6.58 10.27 -23.94
C ARG A 235 6.69 9.07 -24.86
N ASP A 236 7.56 9.10 -25.86
CA ASP A 236 7.70 7.98 -26.78
C ASP A 236 9.01 7.22 -26.57
N SER A 237 10.02 7.76 -25.89
CA SER A 237 11.36 7.13 -25.79
C SER A 237 11.74 6.62 -24.40
N TRP A 238 10.98 6.94 -23.36
CA TRP A 238 11.27 6.52 -21.99
C TRP A 238 10.21 5.56 -21.45
N PRO A 239 10.53 4.59 -20.59
CA PRO A 239 11.87 4.14 -20.22
C PRO A 239 12.68 3.58 -21.38
N THR A 240 13.99 3.48 -21.19
CA THR A 240 14.91 2.90 -22.16
C THR A 240 15.03 1.38 -21.96
N ASP A 241 15.58 0.67 -22.95
CA ASP A 241 15.83 -0.78 -22.83
C ASP A 241 16.66 -1.13 -21.59
N ARG A 242 17.64 -0.27 -21.24
CA ARG A 242 18.43 -0.40 -20.02
C ARG A 242 17.57 -0.37 -18.75
N THR A 243 16.55 0.48 -18.70
CA THR A 243 15.62 0.51 -17.56
C THR A 243 14.91 -0.83 -17.41
N PHE A 244 14.51 -1.42 -18.53
CA PHE A 244 13.81 -2.70 -18.50
C PHE A 244 14.73 -3.88 -18.16
N THR A 245 15.97 -3.89 -18.68
CA THR A 245 16.97 -4.90 -18.30
C THR A 245 17.24 -4.87 -16.80
N MET A 246 17.40 -3.67 -16.21
CA MET A 246 17.57 -3.51 -14.76
C MET A 246 16.39 -4.11 -13.98
N LEU A 247 15.16 -3.88 -14.43
CA LEU A 247 13.99 -4.45 -13.76
C LEU A 247 13.96 -5.97 -13.83
N GLU A 248 14.28 -6.54 -15.00
CA GLU A 248 14.35 -7.99 -15.19
C GLU A 248 15.43 -8.62 -14.31
N GLU A 249 16.61 -7.98 -14.19
CA GLU A 249 17.69 -8.39 -13.29
C GLU A 249 17.26 -8.35 -11.82
N GLN A 250 16.37 -7.41 -11.45
CA GLN A 250 15.77 -7.32 -10.11
C GLN A 250 14.49 -8.17 -9.95
N GLY A 251 14.21 -9.06 -10.90
CA GLY A 251 13.07 -9.98 -10.85
C GLY A 251 11.71 -9.36 -11.17
N VAL A 252 11.66 -8.07 -11.51
CA VAL A 252 10.43 -7.37 -11.91
C VAL A 252 10.16 -7.64 -13.38
N LYS A 253 9.28 -8.60 -13.65
CA LYS A 253 8.84 -8.93 -15.01
C LYS A 253 7.61 -8.11 -15.37
N LEU A 254 7.78 -7.19 -16.32
CA LEU A 254 6.67 -6.48 -16.97
C LEU A 254 6.08 -7.29 -18.14
N ASP A 255 6.04 -8.61 -18.04
CA ASP A 255 5.60 -9.47 -19.14
C ASP A 255 4.16 -9.90 -18.92
N ASP A 256 3.24 -9.29 -19.67
CA ASP A 256 1.87 -9.80 -19.82
C ASP A 256 1.79 -10.50 -21.17
N SER A 257 2.21 -11.76 -21.18
CA SER A 257 2.18 -12.62 -22.36
C SER A 257 0.78 -12.72 -23.00
N GLU A 258 -0.28 -12.44 -22.24
CA GLU A 258 -1.67 -12.41 -22.73
C GLU A 258 -2.03 -11.06 -23.35
N ALA A 259 -1.59 -9.93 -22.79
CA ALA A 259 -1.73 -8.62 -23.45
C ALA A 259 -1.01 -8.57 -24.80
N VAL A 260 0.17 -9.20 -24.92
CA VAL A 260 0.89 -9.33 -26.20
C VAL A 260 0.07 -10.10 -27.22
N LYS A 261 -0.49 -11.26 -26.82
CA LYS A 261 -1.34 -12.10 -27.70
C LYS A 261 -2.62 -11.37 -28.13
N ARG A 262 -3.22 -10.55 -27.26
CA ARG A 262 -4.41 -9.75 -27.58
C ARG A 262 -4.11 -8.59 -28.53
N ALA A 263 -2.94 -7.96 -28.40
CA ALA A 263 -2.52 -6.86 -29.28
C ALA A 263 -2.30 -7.30 -30.73
N ASP A 264 -1.94 -8.57 -30.95
CA ASP A 264 -1.70 -9.14 -32.29
C ASP A 264 -3.01 -9.45 -33.05
N ASN A 265 -4.13 -9.63 -32.34
CA ASN A 265 -5.40 -10.13 -32.91
C ASN A 265 -6.38 -9.07 -33.48
N GLY A 266 -5.92 -7.84 -33.76
CA GLY A 266 -6.48 -7.14 -34.94
C GLY A 266 -7.39 -5.92 -34.76
N THR A 267 -7.07 -4.93 -33.93
CA THR A 267 -7.54 -3.55 -34.20
C THR A 267 -6.70 -2.52 -33.44
N ARG A 268 -5.94 -1.69 -34.18
CA ARG A 268 -4.94 -0.72 -33.69
C ARG A 268 -3.87 -1.39 -32.82
N SER A 269 -2.83 -1.93 -33.47
CA SER A 269 -1.64 -2.50 -32.84
C SER A 269 -0.99 -1.48 -31.89
N PHE A 270 -1.41 -1.51 -30.62
CA PHE A 270 -0.67 -0.87 -29.55
C PHE A 270 0.60 -1.70 -29.43
N ARG A 271 1.72 -1.19 -29.98
CA ARG A 271 2.97 -1.95 -30.06
C ARG A 271 3.37 -2.36 -28.64
N TYR A 272 3.83 -3.60 -28.48
CA TYR A 272 4.31 -4.14 -27.20
C TYR A 272 5.21 -3.14 -26.45
N GLU A 273 6.11 -2.50 -27.18
CA GLU A 273 7.02 -1.49 -26.63
C GLU A 273 6.31 -0.27 -26.03
N THR A 274 5.25 0.22 -26.69
CA THR A 274 4.42 1.32 -26.17
C THR A 274 3.68 0.89 -24.90
N TRP A 275 3.20 -0.36 -24.86
CA TRP A 275 2.57 -0.92 -23.67
C TRP A 275 3.55 -1.07 -22.51
N ARG A 276 4.72 -1.65 -22.76
CA ARG A 276 5.75 -1.89 -21.75
C ARG A 276 6.19 -0.59 -21.08
N ARG A 277 6.41 0.47 -21.88
CA ARG A 277 6.74 1.82 -21.38
C ARG A 277 5.63 2.41 -20.54
N TRP A 278 4.38 2.19 -20.95
CA TRP A 278 3.24 2.65 -20.17
C TRP A 278 3.08 1.92 -18.85
N ALA A 279 3.18 0.59 -18.86
CA ALA A 279 3.11 -0.26 -17.68
C ALA A 279 4.15 0.17 -16.64
N PHE A 280 5.39 0.39 -17.08
CA PHE A 280 6.44 0.90 -16.21
C PHE A 280 6.12 2.25 -15.60
N ARG A 281 5.65 3.23 -16.39
CA ARG A 281 5.38 4.57 -15.85
C ARG A 281 4.32 4.53 -14.76
N ARG A 282 3.29 3.71 -14.96
CA ARG A 282 2.25 3.46 -13.96
C ARG A 282 2.82 2.81 -12.71
N LEU A 283 3.60 1.75 -12.87
CA LEU A 283 4.33 1.08 -11.80
C LEU A 283 5.13 2.11 -11.00
N LEU A 284 5.93 2.95 -11.66
CA LEU A 284 6.73 3.96 -10.98
C LEU A 284 5.88 4.96 -10.21
N VAL A 285 4.84 5.56 -10.81
CA VAL A 285 4.02 6.56 -10.07
C VAL A 285 3.32 5.92 -8.87
N ARG A 286 2.79 4.70 -9.04
CA ARG A 286 2.20 3.94 -7.93
C ARG A 286 3.22 3.72 -6.82
N SER A 287 4.44 3.36 -7.18
CA SER A 287 5.52 3.12 -6.22
C SER A 287 5.91 4.37 -5.45
N LEU A 288 5.97 5.52 -6.13
CA LEU A 288 6.22 6.81 -5.50
C LEU A 288 5.10 7.21 -4.55
N LEU A 289 3.84 7.02 -4.96
CA LEU A 289 2.69 7.28 -4.09
C LEU A 289 2.72 6.41 -2.85
N VAL A 290 3.04 5.12 -3.00
CA VAL A 290 3.10 4.19 -1.86
C VAL A 290 4.18 4.59 -0.86
N GLN A 291 5.38 4.91 -1.34
CA GLN A 291 6.48 5.34 -0.49
C GLN A 291 6.19 6.66 0.23
N GLU A 292 5.55 7.60 -0.46
CA GLU A 292 5.14 8.88 0.10
C GLU A 292 4.12 8.70 1.24
N MET A 293 3.12 7.83 1.05
CA MET A 293 2.13 7.54 2.10
C MET A 293 2.77 6.83 3.30
N GLN A 294 3.69 5.90 3.06
CA GLN A 294 4.46 5.26 4.14
C GLN A 294 5.35 6.25 4.90
N GLU A 295 5.88 7.27 4.23
CA GLU A 295 6.64 8.34 4.88
C GLU A 295 5.72 9.23 5.73
N PHE A 296 4.54 9.61 5.22
CA PHE A 296 3.54 10.34 6.00
C PHE A 296 3.08 9.57 7.23
N GLU A 297 2.83 8.27 7.09
CA GLU A 297 2.46 7.42 8.22
C GLU A 297 3.56 7.36 9.29
N ARG A 298 4.83 7.28 8.86
CA ARG A 298 5.98 7.29 9.77
C ARG A 298 6.13 8.61 10.52
N GLN A 299 5.87 9.72 9.85
CA GLN A 299 5.98 11.06 10.44
C GLN A 299 4.76 11.41 11.31
N ASN A 300 3.57 10.93 10.92
CA ASN A 300 2.28 11.26 11.54
C ASN A 300 1.48 9.97 11.79
N PRO A 301 1.79 9.22 12.85
CA PRO A 301 1.07 7.99 13.17
C PRO A 301 -0.40 8.31 13.43
N VAL A 302 -1.28 7.74 12.60
CA VAL A 302 -2.71 8.05 12.62
C VAL A 302 -3.39 7.34 13.77
N ARG A 303 -4.17 8.07 14.57
CA ARG A 303 -4.93 7.49 15.68
C ARG A 303 -6.29 7.02 15.21
N ASP A 304 -6.79 5.93 15.78
CA ASP A 304 -8.11 5.38 15.43
C ASP A 304 -9.25 6.40 15.55
N ASN A 305 -9.20 7.27 16.58
CA ASN A 305 -10.21 8.32 16.75
C ASN A 305 -10.22 9.32 15.59
N ASP A 306 -9.05 9.62 15.01
CA ASP A 306 -8.94 10.52 13.86
C ASP A 306 -9.52 9.85 12.61
N LEU A 307 -9.29 8.55 12.44
CA LEU A 307 -9.90 7.76 11.36
C LEU A 307 -11.41 7.71 11.45
N VAL A 308 -11.97 7.46 12.65
CA VAL A 308 -13.43 7.44 12.86
C VAL A 308 -14.04 8.81 12.56
N ALA A 309 -13.41 9.89 13.03
CA ALA A 309 -13.87 11.25 12.77
C ALA A 309 -13.75 11.63 11.29
N PHE A 310 -12.70 11.17 10.61
CA PHE A 310 -12.51 11.38 9.18
C PHE A 310 -13.53 10.58 8.35
N PHE A 311 -13.74 9.31 8.65
CA PHE A 311 -14.74 8.48 7.98
C PHE A 311 -16.12 9.12 8.00
N ALA A 312 -16.54 9.67 9.15
CA ALA A 312 -17.81 10.37 9.28
C ALA A 312 -17.94 11.64 8.41
N LYS A 313 -16.83 12.22 7.95
CA LYS A 313 -16.80 13.40 7.06
C LYS A 313 -16.80 13.03 5.58
N LEU A 314 -16.48 11.79 5.22
CA LEU A 314 -16.51 11.31 3.84
C LEU A 314 -17.94 11.34 3.30
N ASP A 315 -18.08 11.51 1.99
CA ASP A 315 -19.39 11.39 1.35
C ASP A 315 -19.90 9.94 1.42
N SER A 316 -21.22 9.79 1.35
CA SER A 316 -21.88 8.48 1.51
C SER A 316 -21.44 7.45 0.47
N SER A 317 -21.04 7.87 -0.75
CA SER A 317 -20.56 6.94 -1.78
C SER A 317 -19.17 6.41 -1.42
N THR A 318 -18.28 7.27 -0.93
CA THR A 318 -16.95 6.86 -0.48
C THR A 318 -17.04 6.00 0.78
N GLN A 319 -17.90 6.36 1.73
CA GLN A 319 -18.17 5.54 2.92
C GLN A 319 -18.65 4.14 2.54
N ALA A 320 -19.64 4.03 1.64
CA ALA A 320 -20.14 2.74 1.16
C ALA A 320 -19.04 1.93 0.47
N THR A 321 -18.23 2.58 -0.38
CA THR A 321 -17.11 1.90 -1.08
C THR A 321 -16.11 1.30 -0.08
N ILE A 322 -15.78 2.02 0.99
CA ILE A 322 -14.88 1.52 2.04
C ILE A 322 -15.55 0.38 2.82
N LEU A 323 -16.83 0.50 3.19
CA LEU A 323 -17.55 -0.52 3.94
C LEU A 323 -17.80 -1.81 3.16
N ASP A 324 -17.94 -1.71 1.83
CA ASP A 324 -18.07 -2.85 0.93
C ASP A 324 -16.71 -3.55 0.68
N SER A 325 -15.61 -2.95 1.13
CA SER A 325 -14.28 -3.55 1.06
C SER A 325 -14.08 -4.60 2.15
N PRO A 326 -13.22 -5.63 1.96
CA PRO A 326 -12.97 -6.62 3.00
C PRO A 326 -12.43 -5.98 4.30
N ALA A 327 -12.83 -6.53 5.45
CA ALA A 327 -12.62 -5.93 6.77
C ALA A 327 -11.15 -5.61 7.08
N GLU A 328 -10.22 -6.48 6.66
CA GLU A 328 -8.77 -6.27 6.81
C GLU A 328 -8.24 -4.99 6.11
N TYR A 329 -8.95 -4.49 5.09
CA TYR A 329 -8.51 -3.33 4.29
C TYR A 329 -9.22 -2.03 4.67
N GLN A 330 -10.35 -2.10 5.36
CA GLN A 330 -11.15 -0.90 5.64
C GLN A 330 -10.34 0.12 6.44
N ALA A 331 -9.59 -0.34 7.45
CA ALA A 331 -8.74 0.50 8.28
C ALA A 331 -7.57 1.09 7.49
N GLU A 332 -6.91 0.29 6.65
CA GLU A 332 -5.77 0.71 5.84
C GLU A 332 -6.19 1.70 4.75
N ALA A 333 -7.23 1.40 3.98
CA ALA A 333 -7.76 2.29 2.95
C ALA A 333 -8.22 3.62 3.55
N LEU A 334 -8.89 3.58 4.69
CA LEU A 334 -9.31 4.79 5.41
C LEU A 334 -8.10 5.60 5.90
N ARG A 335 -7.06 4.92 6.41
CA ARG A 335 -5.80 5.56 6.84
C ARG A 335 -5.10 6.25 5.68
N TRP A 336 -5.00 5.60 4.54
CA TRP A 336 -4.36 6.17 3.36
C TRP A 336 -5.16 7.34 2.78
N LEU A 337 -6.49 7.25 2.74
CA LEU A 337 -7.33 8.40 2.36
C LEU A 337 -7.16 9.56 3.34
N TYR A 338 -7.08 9.27 4.63
CA TYR A 338 -6.83 10.29 5.65
C TYR A 338 -5.46 10.96 5.46
N LEU A 339 -4.39 10.18 5.30
CA LEU A 339 -3.05 10.69 5.07
C LEU A 339 -2.98 11.49 3.78
N TRP A 340 -3.59 10.99 2.71
CA TRP A 340 -3.66 11.69 1.43
C TRP A 340 -4.36 13.03 1.54
N GLU A 341 -5.55 13.09 2.16
CA GLU A 341 -6.28 14.36 2.30
C GLU A 341 -5.61 15.32 3.27
N THR A 342 -4.97 14.82 4.32
CA THR A 342 -4.31 15.66 5.35
C THR A 342 -2.99 16.23 4.85
N HIS A 343 -2.20 15.43 4.13
CA HIS A 343 -0.87 15.80 3.64
C HIS A 343 -0.86 16.06 2.13
N ARG A 344 -2.04 16.28 1.54
CA ARG A 344 -2.19 16.42 0.10
C ARG A 344 -1.22 17.43 -0.46
N ASP A 345 -1.05 18.59 0.17
CA ASP A 345 -0.24 19.68 -0.37
C ASP A 345 1.25 19.57 0.00
N GLU A 346 1.62 18.63 0.86
CA GLU A 346 3.00 18.42 1.33
C GLU A 346 3.76 17.39 0.47
N GLY A 347 2.99 16.54 -0.22
CA GLY A 347 3.51 15.41 -0.98
C GLY A 347 4.26 15.77 -2.27
N LEU A 348 5.33 15.02 -2.54
CA LEU A 348 6.01 14.90 -3.83
C LEU A 348 5.05 14.98 -5.03
N ILE A 349 3.98 14.18 -5.04
CA ILE A 349 3.07 14.11 -6.20
C ILE A 349 2.26 15.40 -6.38
N SER A 350 2.00 16.10 -5.29
CA SER A 350 1.24 17.34 -5.29
C SER A 350 2.08 18.59 -5.45
N ARG A 351 3.40 18.50 -5.27
CA ARG A 351 4.31 19.61 -5.57
C ARG A 351 4.10 20.07 -7.00
N GLU A 352 3.92 21.37 -7.16
CA GLU A 352 3.64 22.00 -8.45
C GLU A 352 4.70 21.64 -9.49
N ASP A 353 5.98 21.62 -9.09
CA ASP A 353 7.08 21.28 -9.99
C ASP A 353 7.00 19.84 -10.51
N PHE A 354 6.72 18.86 -9.65
CA PHE A 354 6.56 17.46 -10.04
C PHE A 354 5.29 17.25 -10.88
N ARG A 355 4.18 17.86 -10.46
CA ARG A 355 2.90 17.77 -11.14
C ARG A 355 2.94 18.36 -12.55
N GLU A 356 3.66 19.46 -12.75
CA GLU A 356 3.74 20.13 -14.04
C GLU A 356 4.81 19.54 -14.96
N HIS A 357 5.91 19.02 -14.41
CA HIS A 357 7.08 18.63 -15.21
C HIS A 357 7.37 17.14 -15.26
N VAL A 358 6.72 16.32 -14.42
CA VAL A 358 6.97 14.87 -14.36
C VAL A 358 5.70 14.10 -14.71
N ILE A 359 4.59 14.37 -14.01
CA ILE A 359 3.31 13.67 -14.23
C ILE A 359 2.85 13.66 -15.71
N PRO A 360 2.96 14.75 -16.50
CA PRO A 360 2.50 14.73 -17.89
C PRO A 360 3.30 13.78 -18.80
N HIS A 361 4.53 13.43 -18.42
CA HIS A 361 5.34 12.44 -19.13
C HIS A 361 5.09 11.01 -18.66
N LEU A 362 4.65 10.85 -17.40
CA LEU A 362 4.31 9.55 -16.83
C LEU A 362 2.90 9.08 -17.20
N VAL A 363 1.94 10.01 -17.41
CA VAL A 363 0.55 9.68 -17.72
C VAL A 363 0.24 9.86 -19.21
N PRO A 364 -0.16 8.81 -19.95
CA PRO A 364 -0.59 8.98 -21.33
C PRO A 364 -1.87 9.81 -21.38
N GLY A 365 -1.94 10.67 -22.40
CA GLY A 365 -3.13 11.50 -22.63
C GLY A 365 -3.16 12.80 -21.83
N GLY A 366 -2.22 13.03 -20.90
CA GLY A 366 -2.08 14.30 -20.17
C GLY A 366 -1.41 15.42 -20.97
N GLY A 367 -0.87 15.12 -22.14
CA GLY A 367 -0.20 16.10 -23.00
C GLY A 367 -1.20 17.03 -23.67
N GLY A 368 -1.56 18.10 -22.96
CA GLY A 368 -2.17 19.31 -23.48
C GLY A 368 -3.56 19.12 -24.07
N ARG A 369 -4.48 20.01 -23.68
CA ARG A 369 -5.30 20.62 -24.72
C ARG A 369 -4.32 21.25 -25.69
N ILE A 370 -3.86 20.49 -26.69
CA ILE A 370 -3.56 21.10 -27.97
C ILE A 370 -4.91 21.70 -28.32
N ASP A 371 -5.04 23.01 -28.12
CA ASP A 371 -6.14 23.78 -28.65
C ASP A 371 -6.20 23.40 -30.12
N ARG A 372 -7.14 22.51 -30.42
CA ARG A 372 -7.32 21.93 -31.75
C ARG A 372 -7.73 23.02 -32.75
N ASP A 373 -8.04 24.19 -32.23
CA ASP A 373 -8.12 25.46 -32.92
C ASP A 373 -6.78 26.15 -32.70
N GLY A 374 -5.83 26.06 -33.64
CA GLY A 374 -4.48 26.62 -33.55
C GLY A 374 -4.41 28.16 -33.40
N ARG A 375 -5.00 28.72 -32.35
CA ARG A 375 -4.80 30.08 -31.88
C ARG A 375 -3.87 30.01 -30.69
N GLY A 376 -2.58 30.13 -30.98
CA GLY A 376 -1.60 30.46 -29.94
C GLY A 376 -2.03 31.73 -29.17
N PRO A 377 -1.50 31.93 -27.94
CA PRO A 377 -1.79 33.11 -27.15
C PRO A 377 -1.36 34.35 -27.94
N GLY A 378 -2.34 35.10 -28.44
CA GLY A 378 -2.12 36.32 -29.18
C GLY A 378 -1.36 37.31 -28.31
N GLY A 379 -0.17 37.69 -28.77
CA GLY A 379 0.52 38.85 -28.22
C GLY A 379 -0.34 40.12 -28.36
N PRO A 380 -0.14 41.12 -27.50
CA PRO A 380 -0.88 42.38 -27.57
C PRO A 380 -0.33 43.19 -28.75
N GLY A 381 -0.92 43.01 -29.93
CA GLY A 381 -0.46 43.66 -31.15
C GLY A 381 -1.58 43.89 -32.15
N GLY A 382 -2.00 45.15 -32.26
CA GLY A 382 -2.52 45.69 -33.51
C GLY A 382 -4.01 45.49 -33.77
N SER A 383 -4.87 46.15 -32.99
CA SER A 383 -6.16 46.60 -33.49
C SER A 383 -5.93 47.76 -34.47
N ASP A 384 -5.66 47.46 -35.73
CA ASP A 384 -5.79 48.47 -36.78
C ASP A 384 -6.28 47.86 -38.09
N ARG A 385 -7.43 48.39 -38.52
CA ARG A 385 -7.95 48.42 -39.89
C ARG A 385 -8.43 47.09 -40.50
N ARG A 386 -9.72 46.81 -40.30
CA ARG A 386 -10.57 46.33 -41.41
C ARG A 386 -11.81 47.22 -41.51
N GLY A 387 -11.80 48.07 -42.53
CA GLY A 387 -12.95 48.85 -42.95
C GLY A 387 -14.02 47.97 -43.65
N PRO A 388 -15.24 48.48 -43.78
CA PRO A 388 -16.35 47.78 -44.41
C PRO A 388 -16.41 48.10 -45.91
N GLY A 389 -16.55 47.06 -46.72
CA GLY A 389 -16.91 47.20 -48.14
C GLY A 389 -15.88 46.61 -49.08
N ASP A 390 -16.12 45.36 -49.49
CA ASP A 390 -16.25 45.07 -50.92
C ASP A 390 -16.85 43.67 -51.10
N ARG A 391 -18.12 43.67 -51.52
CA ARG A 391 -18.80 42.50 -52.05
C ARG A 391 -18.47 42.44 -53.54
N GLY A 392 -17.64 41.49 -53.95
CA GLY A 392 -17.51 41.07 -55.35
C GLY A 392 -18.40 39.85 -55.64
N PRO A 393 -19.16 39.82 -56.75
CA PRO A 393 -20.00 38.69 -57.15
C PRO A 393 -19.26 37.73 -58.11
N ASN A 394 -19.72 36.47 -58.15
CA ASN A 394 -19.38 35.42 -59.12
C ASN A 394 -17.92 34.91 -59.11
N ASP A 395 -17.57 33.68 -59.46
CA ASP A 395 -18.25 32.48 -59.95
C ASP A 395 -17.28 31.32 -59.67
N GLY A 396 -17.75 30.11 -59.35
CA GLY A 396 -16.82 29.00 -59.16
C GLY A 396 -17.38 27.73 -58.59
N ARG A 397 -18.34 27.15 -59.31
CA ARG A 397 -18.87 25.79 -59.15
C ARG A 397 -17.79 24.78 -58.73
N ARG A 398 -17.97 24.12 -57.58
CA ARG A 398 -17.49 22.76 -57.36
C ARG A 398 -18.70 21.84 -57.19
N PRO A 399 -18.79 20.73 -57.95
CA PRO A 399 -19.92 19.83 -57.90
C PRO A 399 -19.97 19.10 -56.55
N GLY A 400 -21.20 18.99 -56.04
CA GLY A 400 -21.52 18.46 -54.72
C GLY A 400 -21.09 17.01 -54.53
N ARG A 401 -20.59 16.76 -53.31
CA ARG A 401 -20.45 15.41 -52.76
C ARG A 401 -21.86 14.93 -52.38
N PRO A 402 -22.29 13.72 -52.75
CA PRO A 402 -23.61 13.23 -52.36
C PRO A 402 -23.63 13.04 -50.85
N GLY A 403 -24.58 13.69 -50.18
CA GLY A 403 -24.90 13.41 -48.79
C GLY A 403 -25.49 11.99 -48.66
N PRO A 404 -25.36 11.34 -47.50
CA PRO A 404 -25.99 10.06 -47.25
C PRO A 404 -27.53 10.19 -47.27
N PRO A 405 -28.25 9.13 -47.67
CA PRO A 405 -29.71 9.17 -47.81
C PRO A 405 -30.41 9.35 -46.45
N PRO A 406 -31.63 9.92 -46.46
CA PRO A 406 -32.42 10.11 -45.25
C PRO A 406 -32.89 8.75 -44.71
N PHE A 407 -32.79 8.59 -43.39
CA PHE A 407 -33.38 7.47 -42.67
C PHE A 407 -34.90 7.51 -42.85
N GLY A 408 -35.44 6.45 -43.44
CA GLY A 408 -36.88 6.24 -43.60
C GLY A 408 -37.55 5.87 -42.28
N ASP A 409 -38.79 6.36 -42.16
CA ASP A 409 -39.77 6.00 -41.15
C ASP A 409 -39.98 4.47 -41.06
N GLY A 410 -40.12 3.98 -39.81
CA GLY A 410 -40.17 2.55 -39.43
C GLY A 410 -41.40 1.76 -39.90
N PRO A 411 -41.54 0.47 -39.50
CA PRO A 411 -42.49 0.09 -38.43
C PRO A 411 -42.11 -1.23 -37.68
N PRO A 412 -43.00 -1.87 -36.88
CA PRO A 412 -43.69 -1.48 -35.64
C PRO A 412 -43.20 -2.30 -34.40
N PRO A 413 -43.71 -2.07 -33.18
CA PRO A 413 -43.31 -2.81 -31.98
C PRO A 413 -44.16 -4.09 -31.80
N ASN A 414 -43.52 -5.19 -31.42
CA ASN A 414 -44.00 -6.32 -30.59
C ASN A 414 -43.43 -7.66 -31.07
N GLY A 415 -42.45 -8.18 -30.32
CA GLY A 415 -42.04 -9.59 -30.35
C GLY A 415 -41.92 -10.08 -28.91
N ALA A 416 -42.68 -11.13 -28.57
CA ALA A 416 -42.72 -11.76 -27.26
C ALA A 416 -41.36 -12.38 -26.88
N PRO A 417 -41.04 -12.54 -25.58
CA PRO A 417 -39.84 -13.24 -25.14
C PRO A 417 -39.93 -14.74 -25.46
N PRO A 418 -38.80 -15.42 -25.74
CA PRO A 418 -38.77 -16.85 -26.03
C PRO A 418 -39.15 -17.67 -24.80
N GLU A 419 -39.94 -18.72 -25.04
CA GLU A 419 -40.32 -19.74 -24.09
C GLU A 419 -39.08 -20.41 -23.47
N GLY A 420 -39.08 -20.57 -22.14
CA GLY A 420 -38.04 -21.29 -21.42
C GLY A 420 -38.06 -22.80 -21.73
N PRO A 421 -36.95 -23.50 -21.48
CA PRO A 421 -36.87 -24.94 -21.73
C PRO A 421 -37.84 -25.73 -20.82
N PRO A 422 -38.37 -26.87 -21.30
CA PRO A 422 -39.33 -27.67 -20.54
C PRO A 422 -38.69 -28.30 -19.29
N PRO A 423 -39.46 -28.50 -18.21
CA PRO A 423 -38.96 -29.14 -17.00
C PRO A 423 -38.60 -30.61 -17.24
N GLU A 424 -37.43 -31.01 -16.74
CA GLU A 424 -36.97 -32.40 -16.74
C GLU A 424 -37.94 -33.29 -15.94
N ARG A 425 -38.26 -34.45 -16.52
CA ARG A 425 -39.04 -35.49 -15.82
C ARG A 425 -38.18 -36.11 -14.71
N PRO A 426 -38.79 -36.51 -13.58
CA PRO A 426 -38.08 -37.30 -12.58
C PRO A 426 -37.70 -38.65 -13.18
N ARG A 427 -36.42 -39.03 -13.04
CA ARG A 427 -36.00 -40.41 -13.24
C ARG A 427 -36.30 -41.18 -11.97
N ASP A 428 -37.31 -42.04 -12.03
CA ASP A 428 -37.40 -43.19 -11.15
C ASP A 428 -36.25 -44.14 -11.49
N PHE A 429 -35.38 -44.44 -10.52
CA PHE A 429 -34.79 -45.75 -10.19
C PHE A 429 -33.86 -45.63 -8.99
#